data_AF-A0A433Q2Y1-F1
#
_entry.id   AF-A0A433Q2Y1-F1
#
_cell.length_a   1.000
_cell.length_b   1.000
_cell.length_c   1.000
_cell.angle_alpha   90.00
_cell.angle_beta   90.00
_cell.angle_gamma   90.00
#
_symmetry.space_group_name_H-M   'P 1'
#
loop_
_entity.id
_entity.type
_entity.pdbx_description
1 polymer ?
#
loop_
_entity_poly.entity_id
_entity_poly.type
_entity_poly.pdbx_seq_one_letter_code
_entity_poly.pdbx_strand_id
1 'polypeptide(L)'
;FKSDSELKAAFSKIPKDSIVVFEDIDTQTHIVQRRQRHDQQMLTMDDDVDNSNNANRDELLGGSFIQAFSLGALFDVLDGRLIEEGIIFIMTTNHREQLDPALIRTGRMDLQLE
;
A
#
# COMPACT_ATOMS: atom_id res chain seq x y z
N PHE A 1 -7.84 1.86 -5.11
CA PHE A 1 -7.21 3.18 -5.22
C PHE A 1 -6.25 3.14 -6.38
N LYS A 2 -6.26 4.14 -7.27
CA LYS A 2 -5.42 4.26 -8.47
C LYS A 2 -4.24 5.22 -8.28
N SER A 3 -4.21 5.96 -7.17
CA SER A 3 -3.03 6.71 -6.73
C SER A 3 -3.00 6.90 -5.22
N ASP A 4 -1.84 7.32 -4.70
CA ASP A 4 -1.67 7.77 -3.31
C ASP A 4 -2.66 8.88 -2.97
N SER A 5 -2.84 9.86 -3.84
CA SER A 5 -3.77 10.97 -3.63
C SER A 5 -5.22 10.49 -3.47
N GLU A 6 -5.64 9.47 -4.23
CA GLU A 6 -6.99 8.91 -4.12
C GLU A 6 -7.18 8.15 -2.80
N LEU A 7 -6.16 7.39 -2.36
CA LEU A 7 -6.16 6.74 -1.06
C LEU A 7 -6.28 7.79 0.05
N LYS A 8 -5.39 8.77 0.09
CA LYS A 8 -5.36 9.83 1.11
C LYS A 8 -6.68 10.60 1.16
N ALA A 9 -7.27 10.93 0.00
CA ALA A 9 -8.55 11.63 -0.09
C ALA A 9 -9.76 10.77 0.32
N ALA A 10 -9.67 9.45 0.25
CA ALA A 10 -10.72 8.57 0.76
C ALA A 10 -10.66 8.49 2.28
N PHE A 11 -9.46 8.34 2.85
CA PHE A 11 -9.26 8.25 4.29
C PHE A 11 -9.54 9.57 5.02
N SER A 12 -9.30 10.72 4.39
CA SER A 12 -9.65 12.02 4.98
C SER A 12 -11.15 12.29 5.08
N LYS A 13 -12.00 11.48 4.42
CA LYS A 13 -13.46 11.60 4.48
C LYS A 13 -14.09 10.70 5.54
N ILE A 14 -13.31 9.85 6.18
CA ILE A 14 -13.81 8.94 7.22
C ILE A 14 -14.13 9.79 8.45
N PRO A 15 -15.37 9.73 8.97
CA PRO A 15 -15.73 10.51 10.15
C PRO A 15 -15.03 9.95 11.39
N LYS A 16 -14.88 10.80 12.40
CA LYS A 16 -14.43 10.39 13.74
C LYS A 16 -15.27 9.22 14.28
N ASP A 17 -14.71 8.48 15.23
CA ASP A 17 -15.38 7.36 15.92
C ASP A 17 -15.85 6.23 14.97
N SER A 18 -15.08 5.97 13.90
CA SER A 18 -15.40 4.96 12.89
C SER A 18 -14.53 3.71 13.03
N ILE A 19 -15.06 2.56 12.59
CA ILE A 19 -14.30 1.33 12.42
C ILE A 19 -14.07 1.11 10.93
N VAL A 20 -12.81 0.94 10.54
CA VAL A 20 -12.40 0.65 9.17
C VAL A 20 -11.87 -0.78 9.11
N VAL A 21 -12.45 -1.57 8.21
CA VAL A 21 -12.06 -2.97 8.02
C VAL A 21 -11.36 -3.11 6.68
N PHE A 22 -10.17 -3.71 6.69
CA PHE A 22 -9.48 -4.21 5.51
C PHE A 22 -9.54 -5.73 5.51
N GLU A 23 -10.32 -6.30 4.61
CA GLU A 23 -10.44 -7.75 4.49
C GLU A 23 -9.38 -8.33 3.56
N ASP A 24 -8.91 -9.54 3.89
CA ASP A 24 -8.02 -10.38 3.08
C ASP A 24 -6.84 -9.62 2.47
N ILE A 25 -6.14 -8.85 3.30
CA ILE A 25 -5.10 -7.91 2.85
C ILE A 25 -3.93 -8.59 2.14
N ASP A 26 -3.72 -9.88 2.38
CA ASP A 26 -2.70 -10.72 1.73
C ASP A 26 -3.03 -11.08 0.29
N THR A 27 -4.32 -11.10 -0.08
CA THR A 27 -4.78 -11.59 -1.40
C THR A 27 -4.86 -10.50 -2.46
N GLN A 28 -5.17 -9.26 -2.07
CA GLN A 28 -5.52 -8.20 -3.02
C GLN A 28 -4.37 -7.27 -3.40
N THR A 29 -3.25 -7.30 -2.67
CA THR A 29 -2.19 -6.31 -2.93
C THR A 29 -0.79 -6.81 -2.63
N HIS A 30 0.06 -6.82 -3.65
CA HIS A 30 1.51 -7.00 -3.49
C HIS A 30 2.16 -5.86 -2.69
N ILE A 31 1.42 -4.76 -2.44
CA ILE A 31 1.91 -3.59 -1.69
C ILE A 31 2.20 -3.95 -0.23
N VAL A 32 1.39 -4.81 0.38
CA VAL A 32 1.54 -5.19 1.80
C VAL A 32 2.41 -6.42 2.00
N GLN A 33 2.89 -7.04 0.92
CA GLN A 33 3.72 -8.24 1.00
C GLN A 33 5.19 -7.88 1.31
N ARG A 34 5.88 -8.80 1.98
CA ARG A 34 7.30 -8.65 2.31
C ARG A 34 8.12 -8.52 1.03
N ARG A 35 8.75 -7.35 0.83
CA ARG A 35 9.63 -7.10 -0.31
C ARG A 35 10.90 -7.93 -0.19
N GLN A 36 11.17 -8.78 -1.19
CA GLN A 36 12.49 -9.42 -1.31
C GLN A 36 13.45 -8.39 -1.91
N ARG A 37 14.73 -8.40 -1.48
CA ARG A 37 15.74 -7.42 -1.92
C ARG A 37 15.96 -7.37 -3.45
N HIS A 38 15.49 -8.36 -4.21
CA HIS A 38 15.55 -8.35 -5.66
C HIS A 38 14.53 -7.42 -6.35
N ASP A 39 13.41 -7.09 -5.69
CA ASP A 39 12.34 -6.28 -6.30
C ASP A 39 12.62 -4.77 -6.26
N GLN A 40 13.60 -4.34 -5.46
CA GLN A 40 13.98 -2.92 -5.34
C GLN A 40 14.63 -2.36 -6.61
N GLN A 41 15.25 -3.20 -7.46
CA GLN A 41 15.85 -2.72 -8.73
C GLN A 41 14.82 -2.45 -9.83
N MET A 42 13.58 -2.93 -9.69
CA MET A 42 12.52 -2.75 -10.69
C MET A 42 11.62 -1.54 -10.41
N LEU A 43 11.60 -1.01 -9.18
CA LEU A 43 10.65 0.02 -8.73
C LEU A 43 11.26 1.43 -8.57
N THR A 44 12.56 1.61 -8.80
CA THR A 44 13.24 2.92 -8.70
C THR A 44 13.51 3.58 -10.06
N MET A 45 12.77 3.20 -11.11
CA MET A 45 12.84 3.81 -12.44
C MET A 45 11.54 4.57 -12.70
N ASP A 46 11.29 5.65 -11.99
CA ASP A 46 10.40 6.74 -12.44
C ASP A 46 10.45 7.88 -11.43
N ASP A 47 11.48 8.72 -11.57
CA ASP A 47 11.27 10.17 -11.52
C ASP A 47 12.35 10.81 -12.41
N ASP A 48 11.97 11.86 -13.13
CA ASP A 48 12.78 12.70 -14.05
C ASP A 48 12.86 12.36 -15.57
N VAL A 49 11.77 12.70 -16.27
CA VAL A 49 11.71 13.66 -17.42
C VAL A 49 12.62 13.50 -18.66
N ASP A 50 11.94 13.12 -19.76
CA ASP A 50 11.92 13.69 -21.13
C ASP A 50 13.05 13.44 -22.16
N ASN A 51 12.58 12.90 -23.29
CA ASN A 51 12.88 13.29 -24.67
C ASN A 51 13.47 12.21 -25.60
N SER A 52 12.75 12.02 -26.71
CA SER A 52 13.14 11.46 -28.01
C SER A 52 12.94 9.95 -28.24
N ASN A 53 11.85 9.68 -28.97
CA ASN A 53 11.75 8.77 -30.11
C ASN A 53 12.46 7.40 -30.00
N ASN A 54 11.66 6.35 -29.76
CA ASN A 54 11.56 5.27 -30.74
C ASN A 54 10.36 4.36 -30.45
N ALA A 55 9.57 4.10 -31.50
CA ALA A 55 8.60 3.03 -31.55
C ALA A 55 9.27 1.68 -31.25
N ASN A 56 8.56 0.77 -30.58
CA ASN A 56 8.94 -0.60 -30.15
C ASN A 56 9.46 -0.77 -28.72
N ARG A 57 8.65 -0.43 -27.71
CA ARG A 57 8.82 -0.93 -26.32
C ARG A 57 7.57 -1.63 -25.76
N ASP A 58 6.66 -2.08 -26.62
CA ASP A 58 5.36 -2.66 -26.20
C ASP A 58 5.39 -4.17 -25.89
N GLU A 59 6.53 -4.87 -26.02
CA GLU A 59 6.58 -6.35 -25.86
C GLU A 59 7.56 -6.88 -24.80
N LEU A 60 8.10 -6.03 -23.91
CA LEU A 60 8.97 -6.49 -22.80
C LEU A 60 8.47 -6.14 -21.39
N LEU A 61 7.29 -5.53 -21.28
CA LEU A 61 6.63 -5.25 -20.00
C LEU A 61 5.50 -6.27 -19.74
N GLY A 62 5.87 -7.56 -19.76
CA GLY A 62 4.98 -8.64 -19.32
C GLY A 62 4.68 -8.49 -17.82
N GLY A 63 3.57 -7.84 -17.49
CA GLY A 63 2.95 -7.90 -16.17
C GLY A 63 3.47 -6.89 -15.15
N SER A 64 3.83 -5.66 -15.56
CA SER A 64 3.98 -4.56 -14.61
C SER A 64 2.61 -4.23 -14.02
N PHE A 65 2.24 -4.93 -12.94
CA PHE A 65 1.10 -4.57 -12.10
C PHE A 65 1.29 -3.11 -11.71
N ILE A 66 0.49 -2.22 -12.28
CA ILE A 66 0.46 -0.81 -11.89
C ILE A 66 0.14 -0.80 -10.39
N GLN A 67 1.15 -0.57 -9.56
CA GLN A 67 0.96 -0.39 -8.13
C GLN A 67 0.07 0.83 -7.98
N ALA A 68 -1.16 0.57 -7.58
CA ALA A 68 -2.21 1.56 -7.64
C ALA A 68 -2.08 2.58 -6.48
N PHE A 69 -1.25 2.31 -5.49
CA PHE A 69 -0.74 3.26 -4.48
C PHE A 69 0.53 2.70 -3.83
N SER A 70 1.26 3.51 -3.09
CA SER A 70 2.50 3.14 -2.39
C SER A 70 2.23 2.63 -0.98
N LEU A 71 3.07 1.70 -0.49
CA LEU A 71 3.01 1.26 0.91
C LEU A 71 3.22 2.42 1.90
N GLY A 72 3.98 3.45 1.49
CA GLY A 72 4.18 4.66 2.29
C GLY A 72 2.89 5.45 2.50
N ALA A 73 2.05 5.57 1.47
CA ALA A 73 0.76 6.22 1.61
C ALA A 73 -0.19 5.46 2.55
N LEU A 74 -0.16 4.13 2.53
CA LEU A 74 -0.88 3.32 3.51
C LEU A 74 -0.34 3.52 4.92
N PHE A 75 0.98 3.60 5.09
CA PHE A 75 1.58 3.91 6.39
C PHE A 75 1.21 5.30 6.90
N ASP A 76 1.17 6.32 6.05
CA ASP A 76 0.71 7.65 6.47
C ASP A 76 -0.73 7.62 7.01
N VAL A 77 -1.58 6.77 6.44
CA VAL A 77 -2.95 6.54 6.92
C VAL A 77 -2.96 5.81 8.26
N LEU A 78 -2.25 4.68 8.37
CA LEU A 78 -2.21 3.87 9.60
C LEU A 78 -1.54 4.59 10.77
N ASP A 79 -0.54 5.43 10.48
CA ASP A 79 0.14 6.26 11.46
C ASP A 79 -0.72 7.48 11.88
N GLY A 80 -1.96 7.59 11.39
CA GLY A 80 -2.94 8.58 11.84
C GLY A 80 -2.77 9.98 11.25
N ARG A 81 -1.90 10.19 10.26
CA ARG A 81 -1.54 11.54 9.76
C ARG A 81 -2.61 12.20 8.89
N LEU A 82 -3.54 11.40 8.38
CA LEU A 82 -4.50 11.79 7.35
C LEU A 82 -5.96 11.50 7.73
N ILE A 83 -6.19 11.12 8.98
CA ILE A 83 -7.47 10.66 9.48
C ILE A 83 -7.83 11.41 10.76
N GLU A 84 -9.12 11.46 11.06
CA GLU A 84 -9.64 12.03 12.31
C GLU A 84 -9.39 11.10 13.51
N GLU A 85 -9.54 11.64 14.72
CA GLU A 85 -9.39 10.85 15.95
C GLU A 85 -10.52 9.81 16.13
N GLY A 86 -10.24 8.78 16.93
CA GLY A 86 -11.23 7.76 17.29
C GLY A 86 -11.46 6.68 16.22
N ILE A 87 -10.58 6.59 15.21
CA ILE A 87 -10.67 5.57 14.17
C ILE A 87 -9.95 4.28 14.60
N ILE A 88 -10.65 3.15 14.50
CA ILE A 88 -10.11 1.81 14.75
C ILE A 88 -9.93 1.09 13.42
N PHE A 89 -8.72 0.58 13.18
CA PHE A 89 -8.44 -0.29 12.04
C PHE A 89 -8.53 -1.76 12.44
N ILE A 90 -9.29 -2.54 11.67
CA ILE A 90 -9.32 -4.00 11.74
C ILE A 90 -8.81 -4.52 10.41
N MET A 91 -7.87 -5.46 10.44
CA MET A 91 -7.38 -6.12 9.25
C MET A 91 -7.51 -7.64 9.41
N THR A 92 -7.99 -8.32 8.37
CA THR A 92 -8.01 -9.78 8.31
C THR A 92 -7.01 -10.26 7.27
N THR A 93 -6.36 -11.38 7.57
CA THR A 93 -5.40 -12.01 6.66
C THR A 93 -5.38 -13.52 6.90
N ASN A 94 -5.24 -14.31 5.83
CA ASN A 94 -5.05 -15.74 5.95
C ASN A 94 -3.55 -16.11 6.06
N HIS A 95 -2.68 -15.25 5.54
CA HIS A 95 -1.24 -15.47 5.42
C HIS A 95 -0.42 -14.35 6.07
N ARG A 96 -0.46 -14.29 7.40
CA ARG A 96 0.26 -13.27 8.18
C ARG A 96 1.77 -13.23 7.88
N GLU A 97 2.38 -14.37 7.61
CA GLU A 97 3.81 -14.51 7.31
C GLU A 97 4.24 -13.80 6.02
N GLN A 98 3.29 -13.53 5.11
CA GLN A 98 3.52 -12.86 3.85
C GLN A 98 3.54 -11.34 3.99
N LEU A 99 3.02 -10.80 5.10
CA LEU A 99 2.94 -9.35 5.32
C LEU A 99 4.31 -8.72 5.56
N ASP A 100 4.44 -7.46 5.13
CA ASP A 100 5.59 -6.61 5.44
C ASP A 100 5.72 -6.47 6.97
N PRO A 101 6.88 -6.80 7.57
CA PRO A 101 7.09 -6.70 9.01
C PRO A 101 6.78 -5.33 9.60
N ALA A 102 6.88 -4.26 8.80
CA ALA A 102 6.58 -2.90 9.24
C ALA A 102 5.07 -2.63 9.38
N LEU A 103 4.18 -3.45 8.79
CA LEU A 103 2.74 -3.39 9.02
C LEU A 103 2.36 -3.94 10.39
N ILE A 104 2.95 -5.09 10.77
CA ILE A 104 2.63 -5.81 12.01
C ILE A 104 3.37 -5.26 13.25
N ARG A 105 4.11 -4.16 13.09
CA ARG A 105 4.86 -3.50 14.15
C ARG A 105 3.92 -2.82 15.16
N THR A 106 4.32 -2.83 16.43
CA THR A 106 3.68 -2.04 17.51
C THR A 106 3.58 -0.55 17.14
N GLY A 107 2.43 0.05 17.39
CA GLY A 107 2.04 1.39 16.95
C GLY A 107 1.25 1.41 15.64
N ARG A 108 1.21 0.29 14.89
CA ARG A 108 0.35 0.10 13.71
C ARG A 108 -0.64 -1.05 13.90
N MET A 109 -0.17 -2.15 14.48
CA MET A 109 -0.99 -3.28 14.90
C MET A 109 -0.65 -3.67 16.33
N ASP A 110 -1.44 -3.16 17.28
CA ASP A 110 -1.19 -3.37 18.70
C ASP A 110 -1.89 -4.61 19.27
N LEU A 111 -3.01 -5.00 18.68
CA LEU A 111 -3.77 -6.19 19.06
C LEU A 111 -3.76 -7.19 17.90
N GLN A 112 -3.43 -8.44 18.23
CA GLN A 112 -3.45 -9.56 17.29
C GLN A 112 -4.27 -10.68 17.94
N LEU A 113 -5.21 -11.22 17.17
CA LEU A 113 -6.10 -12.30 17.57
C LEU A 113 -5.88 -13.48 16.63
N GLU A 114 -5.79 -14.68 17.19
CA GLU A 114 -5.65 -15.96 16.47
C GLU A 114 -6.79 -16.90 16.84
#